data_AF-A0A3L6EPR6-F1
#
_entry.id   AF-A0A3L6EPR6-F1
#
_cell.length_a   1.000
_cell.length_b   1.000
_cell.length_c   1.000
_cell.angle_alpha   90.00
_cell.angle_beta   90.00
_cell.angle_gamma   90.00
#
_symmetry.space_group_name_H-M   'P 1'
#
loop_
_entity.id
_entity.type
_entity.pdbx_description
1 polymer ?
#
loop_
_entity_poly.entity_id
_entity_poly.type
_entity_poly.pdbx_seq_one_letter_code
_entity_poly.pdbx_strand_id
1 'polypeptide(L)'
;MSAVEEDGCSLRCDLCDTEIVHSMAELLLRGLATASVDSTTGDIFKSASSVAAAVKTELENYMLVRTESLIREFVDGAQDHSDQLMKASTRPTEFLSDLIGDFVASKRNLLSHVSGFLSSESRLNRIKDFMQKMEMENVWTLDVRQATSETILESIDMKCIFHCPEKFVEQDKLVDHRSRCKFRVVGCENDGCSVSLSAIHSEEHDSICPFKALPCEQLCEQHVMRSEMDKHCATVCAMKLINCPFYHVGCETAFPQGNLENHCSKLLQTHMLYVLQASTRQNAAVNDMNQRLQLLEKAQSLNEISGALDVRSLTLIIKEQEAKIKDLESSIKAQEAKVKKLENELRSKNAR
;
A
#
# COMPACT_ATOMS: atom_id res chain seq x y z
N MET A 1 48.56 57.61 0.11
CA MET A 1 49.01 56.22 -0.11
C MET A 1 48.34 55.37 0.95
N SER A 2 47.12 54.93 0.66
CA SER A 2 46.40 53.98 1.50
C SER A 2 46.48 52.65 0.76
N ALA A 3 47.00 51.65 1.46
CA ALA A 3 47.30 50.33 0.93
C ALA A 3 46.05 49.75 0.24
N VAL A 4 46.22 49.42 -1.03
CA VAL A 4 45.40 48.44 -1.72
C VAL A 4 45.73 47.13 -1.01
N GLU A 5 44.82 46.61 -0.20
CA GLU A 5 44.92 45.23 0.27
C GLU A 5 44.92 44.35 -0.98
N GLU A 6 46.08 43.74 -1.25
CA GLU A 6 46.21 42.73 -2.29
C GLU A 6 45.21 41.61 -1.97
N ASP A 7 44.22 41.45 -2.85
CA ASP A 7 43.28 40.33 -2.90
C ASP A 7 44.09 39.05 -3.20
N GLY A 8 44.80 38.56 -2.18
CA GLY A 8 45.51 37.29 -2.24
C GLY A 8 44.50 36.18 -2.49
N CYS A 9 44.72 35.38 -3.52
CA CYS A 9 43.80 34.33 -3.99
C CYS A 9 43.24 33.50 -2.84
N SER A 10 42.04 33.86 -2.37
CA SER A 10 41.35 33.17 -1.31
C SER A 10 40.62 31.97 -1.90
N LEU A 11 41.08 30.77 -1.59
CA LEU A 11 40.40 29.51 -1.88
C LEU A 11 39.12 29.43 -1.04
N ARG A 12 38.00 29.07 -1.66
CA ARG A 12 36.71 28.92 -0.98
C ARG A 12 36.37 27.45 -0.80
N CYS A 13 35.61 27.14 0.25
CA CYS A 13 34.93 25.86 0.34
C CYS A 13 33.72 25.87 -0.60
N ASP A 14 33.63 24.87 -1.47
CA ASP A 14 32.60 24.63 -2.49
C ASP A 14 31.48 23.70 -1.98
N LEU A 15 31.48 23.36 -0.69
CA LEU A 15 30.49 22.45 -0.14
C LEU A 15 29.18 23.17 0.13
N CYS A 16 28.13 22.66 -0.51
CA CYS A 16 26.74 23.06 -0.36
C CYS A 16 25.91 21.97 0.32
N ASP A 17 24.74 22.37 0.82
CA ASP A 17 23.72 21.45 1.32
C ASP A 17 23.21 20.55 0.18
N THR A 18 23.55 19.27 0.28
CA THR A 18 23.21 18.24 -0.70
C THR A 18 21.72 18.09 -0.95
N GLU A 19 20.88 18.29 0.06
CA GLU A 19 19.43 18.12 -0.08
C GLU A 19 18.83 19.27 -0.89
N ILE A 20 19.30 20.49 -0.64
CA ILE A 20 18.93 21.67 -1.41
C ILE A 20 19.41 21.55 -2.86
N VAL A 21 20.68 21.17 -3.06
CA VAL A 21 21.26 20.94 -4.40
C VAL A 21 20.47 19.88 -5.17
N HIS A 22 20.15 18.75 -4.53
CA HIS A 22 19.35 17.69 -5.16
C HIS A 22 17.94 18.18 -5.52
N SER A 23 17.27 18.90 -4.61
CA SER A 23 15.95 19.48 -4.86
C SER A 23 15.96 20.46 -6.05
N MET A 24 16.97 21.33 -6.13
CA MET A 24 17.17 22.25 -7.26
C MET A 24 17.43 21.49 -8.56
N ALA A 25 18.25 20.43 -8.55
CA ALA A 25 18.54 19.60 -9.71
C ALA A 25 17.28 18.90 -10.26
N GLU A 26 16.37 18.46 -9.38
CA GLU A 26 15.07 17.88 -9.77
C GLU A 26 14.12 18.92 -10.34
N LEU A 27 14.12 20.15 -9.80
CA LEU A 27 13.36 21.27 -10.35
C LEU A 27 13.84 21.61 -11.77
N LEU A 28 15.16 21.65 -12.01
CA LEU A 28 15.73 21.91 -13.34
C LEU A 28 15.28 20.87 -14.37
N LEU A 29 15.34 19.57 -14.03
CA LEU A 29 14.87 18.50 -14.93
C LEU A 29 13.37 18.63 -15.21
N ARG A 30 12.56 18.86 -14.18
CA ARG A 30 11.11 19.07 -14.34
C ARG A 30 10.81 20.29 -15.20
N GLY A 31 11.55 21.38 -15.01
CA GLY A 31 11.45 22.61 -15.79
C GLY A 31 11.73 22.37 -17.27
N LEU A 32 12.85 21.69 -17.58
CA LEU A 32 13.21 21.29 -18.93
C LEU A 32 12.13 20.40 -19.57
N ALA A 33 11.66 19.38 -18.85
CA ALA A 33 10.62 18.48 -19.34
C ALA A 33 9.34 19.25 -19.68
N THR A 34 8.92 20.13 -18.77
CA THR A 34 7.70 20.92 -18.91
C THR A 34 7.80 21.87 -20.10
N ALA A 35 8.90 22.63 -20.22
CA ALA A 35 9.12 23.54 -21.34
C ALA A 35 9.20 22.79 -22.68
N SER A 36 9.83 21.62 -22.73
CA SER A 36 9.94 20.79 -23.96
C SER A 36 8.59 20.21 -24.40
N VAL A 37 7.78 19.73 -23.45
CA VAL A 37 6.43 19.21 -23.73
C VAL A 37 5.48 20.33 -24.13
N ASP A 38 5.47 21.44 -23.39
CA ASP A 38 4.57 22.57 -23.67
C ASP A 38 4.88 23.23 -25.01
N SER A 39 6.17 23.40 -25.36
CA SER A 39 6.60 24.02 -26.63
C SER A 39 6.37 23.14 -27.87
N THR A 40 6.06 21.86 -27.69
CA THR A 40 5.77 20.91 -28.79
C THR A 40 4.32 20.44 -28.78
N THR A 41 3.51 20.91 -27.83
CA THR A 41 2.10 20.56 -27.75
C THR A 41 1.35 21.06 -28.99
N GLY A 42 0.78 20.10 -29.75
CA GLY A 42 0.03 20.38 -30.97
C GLY A 42 0.89 20.56 -32.23
N ASP A 43 2.22 20.40 -32.13
CA ASP A 43 3.13 20.39 -33.28
C ASP A 43 3.28 18.95 -33.81
N ILE A 44 3.12 18.76 -35.12
CA ILE A 44 3.22 17.44 -35.79
C ILE A 44 4.66 17.14 -36.22
N PHE A 45 5.50 18.17 -36.34
CA PHE A 45 6.88 18.05 -36.84
C PHE A 45 7.92 18.05 -35.72
N LYS A 46 7.57 18.52 -34.52
CA LYS A 46 8.48 18.57 -33.36
C LYS A 46 7.99 17.68 -32.23
N SER A 47 8.93 16.97 -31.62
CA SER A 47 8.72 16.21 -30.38
C SER A 47 9.52 16.81 -29.23
N ALA A 48 9.12 16.55 -27.99
CA ALA A 48 9.85 16.99 -26.80
C ALA A 48 11.34 16.57 -26.85
N SER A 49 11.64 15.33 -27.29
CA SER A 49 13.01 14.86 -27.51
C SER A 49 13.78 15.70 -28.53
N SER A 50 13.14 16.11 -29.62
CA SER A 50 13.81 16.89 -30.68
C SER A 50 14.19 18.32 -30.27
N VAL A 51 13.52 18.88 -29.25
CA VAL A 51 13.78 20.25 -28.78
C VAL A 51 14.57 20.31 -27.47
N ALA A 52 14.69 19.19 -26.75
CA ALA A 52 15.23 19.14 -25.39
C ALA A 52 16.62 19.76 -25.25
N ALA A 53 17.56 19.46 -26.15
CA ALA A 53 18.91 20.01 -26.07
C ALA A 53 18.95 21.55 -26.22
N ALA A 54 18.12 22.09 -27.10
CA ALA A 54 18.01 23.55 -27.29
C ALA A 54 17.34 24.20 -26.07
N VAL A 55 16.21 23.65 -25.61
CA VAL A 55 15.48 24.15 -24.44
C VAL A 55 16.33 24.08 -23.17
N LYS A 56 17.16 23.03 -23.01
CA LYS A 56 18.14 22.90 -21.91
C LYS A 56 19.11 24.08 -21.91
N THR A 57 19.74 24.33 -23.05
CA THR A 57 20.73 25.43 -23.18
C THR A 57 20.08 26.79 -22.91
N GLU A 58 18.85 27.00 -23.38
CA GLU A 58 18.09 28.22 -23.10
C GLU A 58 17.74 28.36 -21.61
N LEU A 59 17.37 27.25 -20.95
CA LEU A 59 17.03 27.21 -19.53
C LEU A 59 18.26 27.52 -18.66
N GLU A 60 19.39 26.84 -18.90
CA GLU A 60 20.65 27.09 -18.17
C GLU A 60 21.08 28.55 -18.29
N ASN A 61 21.09 29.09 -19.51
CA ASN A 61 21.43 30.50 -19.74
C ASN A 61 20.44 31.46 -19.08
N TYR A 62 19.13 31.18 -19.16
CA TYR A 62 18.11 32.00 -18.51
C TYR A 62 18.33 32.05 -16.99
N MET A 63 18.60 30.90 -16.35
CA MET A 63 18.83 30.84 -14.91
C MET A 63 20.07 31.64 -14.50
N LEU A 64 21.20 31.43 -15.17
CA LEU A 64 22.45 32.13 -14.85
C LEU A 64 22.31 33.64 -15.04
N VAL A 65 21.75 34.10 -16.17
CA VAL A 65 21.57 35.53 -16.45
C VAL A 65 20.61 36.18 -15.44
N ARG A 66 19.51 35.51 -15.08
CA ARG A 66 18.54 36.06 -14.12
C ARG A 66 19.10 36.16 -12.72
N THR A 67 19.83 35.13 -12.28
CA THR A 67 20.52 35.14 -11.00
C THR A 67 21.59 36.24 -10.94
N GLU A 68 22.41 36.39 -11.99
CA GLU A 68 23.43 37.44 -12.05
C GLU A 68 22.81 38.85 -12.03
N SER A 69 21.73 39.06 -12.79
CA SER A 69 21.00 40.34 -12.80
C SER A 69 20.48 40.70 -11.42
N LEU A 70 19.88 39.73 -10.70
CA LEU A 70 19.35 39.94 -9.35
C LEU A 70 20.45 40.38 -8.37
N ILE A 71 21.62 39.73 -8.43
CA ILE A 71 22.75 40.07 -7.56
C ILE A 71 23.28 41.47 -7.89
N ARG A 72 23.44 41.78 -9.18
CA ARG A 72 23.93 43.09 -9.64
C ARG A 72 23.00 44.22 -9.21
N GLU A 73 21.70 44.06 -9.42
CA GLU A 73 20.69 45.05 -9.05
C GLU A 73 20.66 45.33 -7.54
N PHE A 74 20.91 44.31 -6.72
CA PHE A 74 21.05 44.45 -5.27
C PHE A 74 22.31 45.23 -4.87
N VAL A 75 23.46 44.92 -5.48
CA VAL A 75 24.73 45.61 -5.21
C VAL A 75 24.66 47.09 -5.63
N ASP A 76 24.05 47.36 -6.78
CA ASP A 76 23.94 48.72 -7.33
C ASP A 76 22.90 49.59 -6.62
N GLY A 77 22.07 49.00 -5.73
CA GLY A 77 21.03 49.70 -4.97
C GLY A 77 19.95 50.35 -5.85
N ALA A 78 19.81 49.89 -7.10
CA ALA A 78 18.99 50.53 -8.13
C ALA A 78 17.48 50.33 -7.94
N GLN A 79 17.07 49.32 -7.16
CA GLN A 79 15.66 48.96 -6.96
C GLN A 79 15.46 48.19 -5.64
N ASP A 80 14.28 48.27 -5.02
CA ASP A 80 13.93 47.54 -3.78
C ASP A 80 13.61 46.06 -4.09
N HIS A 81 14.58 45.34 -4.63
CA HIS A 81 14.53 43.87 -4.84
C HIS A 81 15.04 43.10 -3.63
N SER A 82 15.15 43.77 -2.48
CA SER A 82 15.59 43.20 -1.22
C SER A 82 14.79 41.95 -0.88
N ASP A 83 13.47 41.99 -1.07
CA ASP A 83 12.57 40.86 -0.80
C ASP A 83 12.83 39.64 -1.69
N GLN A 84 13.13 39.85 -2.98
CA GLN A 84 13.37 38.76 -3.91
C GLN A 84 14.72 38.09 -3.66
N LEU A 85 15.77 38.86 -3.38
CA LEU A 85 17.07 38.31 -3.00
C LEU A 85 17.01 37.62 -1.63
N MET A 86 16.26 38.19 -0.68
CA MET A 86 16.00 37.56 0.60
C MET A 86 15.27 36.23 0.45
N LYS A 87 14.29 36.15 -0.45
CA LYS A 87 13.65 34.88 -0.82
C LYS A 87 14.65 33.92 -1.45
N ALA A 88 15.49 34.38 -2.38
CA ALA A 88 16.50 33.54 -3.04
C ALA A 88 17.50 32.93 -2.03
N SER A 89 17.95 33.72 -1.05
CA SER A 89 18.89 33.23 -0.03
C SER A 89 18.24 32.34 1.04
N THR A 90 16.99 32.59 1.43
CA THR A 90 16.32 31.83 2.52
C THR A 90 15.51 30.64 2.02
N ARG A 91 15.02 30.69 0.77
CA ARG A 91 14.14 29.69 0.15
C ARG A 91 14.58 29.46 -1.31
N PRO A 92 15.82 28.99 -1.54
CA PRO A 92 16.41 28.88 -2.88
C PRO A 92 15.63 27.98 -3.83
N THR A 93 15.05 26.89 -3.32
CA THR A 93 14.23 25.95 -4.13
C THR A 93 12.95 26.61 -4.64
N GLU A 94 12.28 27.42 -3.82
CA GLU A 94 11.08 28.15 -4.24
C GLU A 94 11.40 29.28 -5.20
N PHE A 95 12.48 30.01 -4.94
CA PHE A 95 12.97 31.01 -5.87
C PHE A 95 13.28 30.40 -7.25
N LEU A 96 13.99 29.27 -7.28
CA LEU A 96 14.29 28.57 -8.52
C LEU A 96 13.02 28.07 -9.21
N SER A 97 12.05 27.55 -8.44
CA SER A 97 10.76 27.11 -8.98
C SER A 97 10.00 28.26 -9.67
N ASP A 98 10.02 29.47 -9.10
CA ASP A 98 9.39 30.65 -9.72
C ASP A 98 10.08 31.02 -11.04
N LEU A 99 11.42 31.09 -11.06
CA LEU A 99 12.18 31.37 -12.28
C LEU A 99 11.93 30.34 -13.37
N ILE A 100 11.88 29.06 -13.01
CA ILE A 100 11.54 27.98 -13.94
C ILE A 100 10.10 28.15 -14.44
N GLY A 101 9.17 28.55 -13.58
CA GLY A 101 7.79 28.87 -13.96
C GLY A 101 7.72 29.96 -15.02
N ASP A 102 8.44 31.07 -14.82
CA ASP A 102 8.52 32.17 -15.77
C ASP A 102 9.16 31.75 -17.09
N PHE A 103 10.23 30.96 -17.04
CA PHE A 103 10.86 30.40 -18.24
C PHE A 103 9.89 29.49 -18.99
N VAL A 104 9.24 28.55 -18.32
CA VAL A 104 8.25 27.63 -18.92
C VAL A 104 7.11 28.42 -19.55
N ALA A 105 6.60 29.46 -18.87
CA ALA A 105 5.57 30.32 -19.41
C ALA A 105 6.01 31.00 -20.73
N SER A 106 7.28 31.40 -20.83
CA SER A 106 7.84 31.98 -22.06
C SER A 106 7.96 30.99 -23.23
N LYS A 107 7.89 29.68 -22.97
CA LYS A 107 8.00 28.61 -23.98
C LYS A 107 6.67 28.01 -24.40
N ARG A 108 5.55 28.48 -23.83
CA ARG A 108 4.20 27.97 -24.14
C ARG A 108 3.70 28.45 -25.50
N ASN A 109 3.16 27.52 -26.29
CA ASN A 109 2.47 27.83 -27.55
C ASN A 109 0.98 28.07 -27.35
N LEU A 110 0.31 28.75 -28.28
CA LEU A 110 -1.13 29.09 -28.23
C LEU A 110 -2.06 27.89 -27.96
N LEU A 111 -1.72 26.69 -28.43
CA LEU A 111 -2.52 25.47 -28.23
C LEU A 111 -2.37 24.87 -26.81
N SER A 112 -1.30 25.21 -26.09
CA SER A 112 -1.13 24.85 -24.67
C SER A 112 -2.10 25.62 -23.74
N HIS A 113 -2.75 26.68 -24.24
CA HIS A 113 -3.77 27.46 -23.52
C HIS A 113 -5.20 26.90 -23.66
N VAL A 114 -5.42 25.91 -24.53
CA VAL A 114 -6.76 25.38 -24.79
C VAL A 114 -7.07 24.24 -23.82
N SER A 115 -7.92 24.51 -22.83
CA SER A 115 -8.35 23.54 -21.81
C SER A 115 -8.97 22.25 -22.38
N GLY A 116 -9.45 22.28 -23.63
CA GLY A 116 -10.02 21.12 -24.32
C GLY A 116 -9.00 20.20 -25.00
N PHE A 117 -7.74 20.63 -25.19
CA PHE A 117 -6.70 19.82 -25.83
C PHE A 117 -5.86 19.02 -24.82
N LEU A 118 -5.95 19.37 -23.53
CA LEU A 118 -5.17 18.78 -22.45
C LEU A 118 -6.03 18.68 -21.19
N SER A 119 -6.47 17.46 -20.83
CA SER A 119 -6.72 17.19 -19.42
C SER A 119 -5.40 17.37 -18.66
N SER A 120 -5.42 18.11 -17.55
CA SER A 120 -4.22 18.38 -16.73
C SER A 120 -3.48 17.10 -16.36
N GLU A 121 -4.21 16.01 -16.13
CA GLU A 121 -3.68 14.68 -15.82
C GLU A 121 -2.90 14.06 -16.99
N SER A 122 -3.42 14.14 -18.22
CA SER A 122 -2.74 13.64 -19.42
C SER A 122 -1.44 14.40 -19.69
N ARG A 123 -1.45 15.72 -19.48
CA ARG A 123 -0.24 16.56 -19.58
C ARG A 123 0.80 16.15 -18.52
N LEU A 124 0.39 15.98 -17.27
CA LEU A 124 1.30 15.59 -16.19
C LEU A 124 1.94 14.23 -16.43
N ASN A 125 1.18 13.26 -16.96
CA ASN A 125 1.71 11.95 -17.33
C ASN A 125 2.75 12.06 -18.44
N ARG A 126 2.48 12.83 -19.51
CA ARG A 126 3.47 13.09 -20.56
C ARG A 126 4.77 13.71 -20.04
N ILE A 127 4.67 14.65 -19.09
CA ILE A 127 5.85 15.27 -18.47
C ILE A 127 6.64 14.21 -17.67
N LYS A 128 5.97 13.39 -16.86
CA LYS A 128 6.61 12.31 -16.08
C LYS A 128 7.29 11.29 -16.98
N ASP A 129 6.59 10.81 -18.01
CA ASP A 129 7.13 9.84 -18.98
C ASP A 129 8.36 10.43 -19.69
N PHE A 130 8.31 11.73 -20.02
CA PHE A 130 9.42 12.40 -20.67
C PHE A 130 10.61 12.64 -19.74
N MET A 131 10.39 12.97 -18.46
CA MET A 131 11.46 13.03 -17.44
C MET A 131 12.18 11.69 -17.34
N GLN A 132 11.44 10.58 -17.22
CA GLN A 132 12.02 9.24 -17.17
C GLN A 132 12.81 8.92 -18.44
N LYS A 133 12.31 9.32 -19.60
CA LYS A 133 13.02 9.17 -20.87
C LYS A 133 14.35 9.95 -20.89
N MET A 134 14.35 11.20 -20.43
CA MET A 134 15.57 12.00 -20.38
C MET A 134 16.64 11.41 -19.46
N GLU A 135 16.23 10.81 -18.33
CA GLU A 135 17.13 10.10 -17.43
C GLU A 135 17.73 8.85 -18.09
N MET A 136 16.90 8.04 -18.76
CA MET A 136 17.38 6.86 -19.50
C MET A 136 18.34 7.23 -20.64
N GLU A 137 18.09 8.37 -21.30
CA GLU A 137 18.89 8.86 -22.43
C GLU A 137 20.07 9.76 -22.01
N ASN A 138 20.25 10.03 -20.71
CA ASN A 138 21.29 10.92 -20.18
C ASN A 138 21.33 12.32 -20.82
N VAL A 139 20.17 12.88 -21.19
CA VAL A 139 20.07 14.20 -21.85
C VAL A 139 20.61 15.33 -20.95
N TRP A 140 20.37 15.20 -19.64
CA TRP A 140 20.91 16.07 -18.60
C TRP A 140 21.18 15.25 -17.34
N THR A 141 22.38 14.67 -17.27
CA THR A 141 22.78 13.79 -16.16
C THR A 141 22.65 14.48 -14.81
N LEU A 142 22.42 13.69 -13.75
CA LEU A 142 22.26 14.19 -12.40
C LEU A 142 23.47 15.02 -11.95
N ASP A 143 24.70 14.55 -12.18
CA ASP A 143 25.93 15.25 -11.79
C ASP A 143 26.02 16.65 -12.40
N VAL A 144 25.65 16.80 -13.68
CA VAL A 144 25.66 18.10 -14.36
C VAL A 144 24.55 19.01 -13.82
N ARG A 145 23.36 18.45 -13.50
CA ARG A 145 22.29 19.22 -12.87
C ARG A 145 22.66 19.69 -11.47
N GLN A 146 23.36 18.85 -10.71
CA GLN A 146 23.86 19.20 -9.37
C GLN A 146 24.91 20.30 -9.45
N ALA A 147 25.90 20.22 -10.36
CA ALA A 147 26.88 21.28 -10.56
C ALA A 147 26.26 22.63 -10.96
N THR A 148 25.25 22.61 -11.85
CA THR A 148 24.47 23.82 -12.18
C THR A 148 23.72 24.35 -10.96
N SER A 149 23.17 23.47 -10.14
CA SER A 149 22.44 23.84 -8.92
C SER A 149 23.36 24.44 -7.86
N GLU A 150 24.55 23.88 -7.67
CA GLU A 150 25.61 24.41 -6.79
C GLU A 150 26.01 25.82 -7.23
N THR A 151 26.29 26.01 -8.53
CA THR A 151 26.65 27.31 -9.09
C THR A 151 25.56 28.37 -8.84
N ILE A 152 24.29 28.01 -9.05
CA ILE A 152 23.15 28.91 -8.78
C ILE A 152 23.05 29.18 -7.28
N LEU A 153 23.16 28.15 -6.43
CA LEU A 153 23.01 28.25 -4.99
C LEU A 153 24.08 29.15 -4.36
N GLU A 154 25.35 28.96 -4.72
CA GLU A 154 26.47 29.80 -4.27
C GLU A 154 26.26 31.28 -4.65
N SER A 155 25.61 31.52 -5.79
CA SER A 155 25.32 32.87 -6.27
C SER A 155 24.19 33.55 -5.48
N ILE A 156 23.13 32.81 -5.11
CA ILE A 156 21.93 33.39 -4.47
C ILE A 156 21.94 33.31 -2.93
N ASP A 157 22.72 32.41 -2.34
CA ASP A 157 22.76 32.20 -0.89
C ASP A 157 23.67 33.22 -0.18
N MET A 158 23.33 34.50 -0.30
CA MET A 158 24.12 35.61 0.27
C MET A 158 24.34 35.53 1.78
N LYS A 159 23.47 34.80 2.51
CA LYS A 159 23.57 34.59 3.96
C LYS A 159 24.36 33.32 4.34
N CYS A 160 24.82 32.54 3.37
CA CYS A 160 25.55 31.30 3.57
C CYS A 160 24.77 30.32 4.49
N ILE A 161 23.46 30.24 4.27
CA ILE A 161 22.56 29.35 5.00
C ILE A 161 22.77 27.90 4.53
N PHE A 162 23.01 27.73 3.23
CA PHE A 162 23.04 26.46 2.52
C PHE A 162 24.39 26.18 1.83
N HIS A 163 25.32 27.12 1.82
CA HIS A 163 26.72 26.87 1.40
C HIS A 163 27.73 27.35 2.43
N CYS A 164 28.95 26.82 2.35
CA CYS A 164 30.01 27.14 3.30
C CYS A 164 30.59 28.56 3.07
N PRO A 165 30.61 29.46 4.08
CA PRO A 165 31.19 30.80 3.94
C PRO A 165 32.73 30.83 4.03
N GLU A 166 33.35 29.72 4.42
CA GLU A 166 34.75 29.69 4.85
C GLU A 166 35.74 29.86 3.69
N LYS A 167 36.81 30.60 3.97
CA LYS A 167 37.82 31.05 3.02
C LYS A 167 39.22 30.76 3.56
N PHE A 168 40.13 30.33 2.68
CA PHE A 168 41.45 29.86 3.04
C PHE A 168 42.51 30.40 2.09
N VAL A 169 43.69 30.72 2.61
CA VAL A 169 44.86 31.09 1.78
C VAL A 169 45.64 29.84 1.36
N GLU A 170 45.74 28.86 2.25
CA GLU A 170 46.51 27.63 2.04
C GLU A 170 45.59 26.46 1.66
N GLN A 171 45.98 25.70 0.63
CA GLN A 171 45.23 24.53 0.15
C GLN A 171 45.06 23.46 1.25
N ASP A 172 46.09 23.21 2.05
CA ASP A 172 46.04 22.20 3.12
C ASP A 172 45.00 22.53 4.20
N LYS A 173 44.79 23.82 4.47
CA LYS A 173 43.76 24.29 5.42
C LYS A 173 42.36 24.08 4.88
N LEU A 174 42.16 24.30 3.58
CA LEU A 174 40.88 24.00 2.91
C LEU A 174 40.56 22.50 2.95
N VAL A 175 41.55 21.63 2.70
CA VAL A 175 41.37 20.17 2.78
C VAL A 175 41.00 19.73 4.21
N ASP A 176 41.73 20.22 5.21
CA ASP A 176 41.42 19.96 6.63
C ASP A 176 40.03 20.48 7.03
N HIS A 177 39.60 21.62 6.49
CA HIS A 177 38.25 22.13 6.68
C HIS A 177 37.20 21.21 6.05
N ARG A 178 37.35 20.80 4.78
CA ARG A 178 36.35 19.96 4.08
C ARG A 178 36.02 18.68 4.85
N SER A 179 37.01 18.09 5.53
CA SER A 179 36.80 16.90 6.38
C SER A 179 35.88 17.13 7.59
N ARG A 180 35.71 18.39 8.03
CA ARG A 180 34.91 18.80 9.21
C ARG A 180 33.76 19.75 8.84
N CYS A 181 33.63 20.13 7.57
CA CYS A 181 32.59 21.03 7.11
C CYS A 181 31.20 20.45 7.43
N LYS A 182 30.27 21.29 7.88
CA LYS A 182 28.90 20.89 8.17
C LYS A 182 28.11 20.45 6.92
N PHE A 183 28.55 20.90 5.75
CA PHE A 183 27.97 20.51 4.45
C PHE A 183 28.70 19.34 3.78
N ARG A 184 29.70 18.74 4.44
CA ARG A 184 30.34 17.53 3.90
C ARG A 184 29.32 16.40 3.82
N VAL A 185 29.45 15.56 2.80
CA VAL A 185 28.61 14.38 2.65
C VAL A 185 29.06 13.30 3.62
N VAL A 186 28.13 12.75 4.39
CA VAL A 186 28.32 11.61 5.29
C VAL A 186 27.26 10.55 5.02
N GLY A 187 27.63 9.28 5.17
CA GLY A 187 26.67 8.19 5.17
C GLY A 187 25.98 8.07 6.53
N CYS A 188 24.73 7.61 6.55
CA CYS A 188 24.05 7.26 7.78
C CYS A 188 24.81 6.16 8.54
N GLU A 189 24.94 6.33 9.86
CA GLU A 189 25.65 5.37 10.73
C GLU A 189 24.77 4.16 11.12
N ASN A 190 23.46 4.22 10.85
CA ASN A 190 22.55 3.11 11.14
C ASN A 190 22.74 1.96 10.14
N ASP A 191 22.97 0.76 10.67
CA ASP A 191 23.23 -0.44 9.86
C ASP A 191 22.09 -0.73 8.87
N GLY A 192 22.45 -0.99 7.61
CA GLY A 192 21.51 -1.19 6.52
C GLY A 192 20.97 0.09 5.86
N CYS A 193 21.22 1.29 6.42
CA CYS A 193 20.85 2.54 5.77
C CYS A 193 21.91 2.98 4.76
N SER A 194 21.52 3.17 3.50
CA SER A 194 22.42 3.64 2.43
C SER A 194 22.31 5.13 2.12
N VAL A 195 21.60 5.90 2.95
CA VAL A 195 21.38 7.34 2.72
C VAL A 195 22.69 8.10 2.95
N SER A 196 23.03 8.96 2.00
CA SER A 196 24.12 9.93 2.11
C SER A 196 23.53 11.33 2.15
N LEU A 197 23.95 12.15 3.10
CA LEU A 197 23.41 13.47 3.36
C LEU A 197 24.49 14.43 3.86
N SER A 198 24.20 15.72 3.90
CA SER A 198 25.07 16.70 4.52
C SER A 198 25.14 16.46 6.02
N ALA A 199 26.33 16.58 6.62
CA ALA A 199 26.54 16.31 8.05
C ALA A 199 25.61 17.11 8.98
N ILE A 200 25.20 18.31 8.57
CA ILE A 200 24.23 19.15 9.28
C ILE A 200 22.87 18.47 9.50
N HIS A 201 22.46 17.55 8.62
CA HIS A 201 21.17 16.85 8.69
C HIS A 201 21.25 15.47 9.35
N SER A 202 22.44 15.08 9.85
CA SER A 202 22.66 13.72 10.40
C SER A 202 21.76 13.40 11.59
N GLU A 203 21.58 14.36 12.50
CA GLU A 203 20.71 14.18 13.67
C GLU A 203 19.23 14.12 13.28
N GLU A 204 18.80 14.96 12.33
CA GLU A 204 17.43 14.94 11.83
C GLU A 204 17.12 13.60 11.16
N HIS A 205 17.99 13.15 10.26
CA HIS A 205 17.87 11.84 9.62
C HIS A 205 17.82 10.71 10.65
N ASP A 206 18.74 10.68 11.61
CA ASP A 206 18.79 9.65 12.65
C ASP A 206 17.49 9.59 13.47
N SER A 207 16.85 10.73 13.72
CA SER A 207 15.57 10.80 14.45
C SER A 207 14.42 10.08 13.73
N ILE A 208 14.47 10.00 12.40
CA ILE A 208 13.43 9.39 11.54
C ILE A 208 13.91 8.14 10.80
N CYS A 209 15.17 7.74 10.96
CA CYS A 209 15.76 6.67 10.18
C CYS A 209 14.99 5.34 10.38
N PRO A 210 14.51 4.69 9.30
CA PRO A 210 13.80 3.41 9.38
C PRO A 210 14.67 2.26 9.90
N PHE A 211 15.99 2.36 9.68
CA PHE A 211 16.97 1.36 10.06
C PHE A 211 17.52 1.56 11.48
N LYS A 212 17.17 2.66 12.13
CA LYS A 212 17.59 2.89 13.51
C LYS A 212 17.04 1.81 14.41
N ALA A 213 17.95 1.12 15.10
CA ALA A 213 17.60 0.12 16.10
C ALA A 213 17.10 0.81 17.37
N LEU A 214 15.85 0.53 17.75
CA LEU A 214 15.19 1.12 18.91
C LEU A 214 14.82 0.02 19.90
N PRO A 215 14.78 0.30 21.21
CA PRO A 215 14.26 -0.65 22.18
C PRO A 215 12.81 -1.04 21.81
N CYS A 216 12.50 -2.32 21.94
CA CYS A 216 11.16 -2.84 21.65
C CYS A 216 10.09 -2.11 22.47
N GLU A 217 9.01 -1.70 21.81
CA GLU A 217 7.87 -1.01 22.43
C GLU A 217 7.13 -1.87 23.46
N GLN A 218 7.22 -3.21 23.32
CA GLN A 218 6.68 -4.16 24.29
C GLN A 218 7.67 -4.50 25.42
N LEU A 219 8.83 -3.83 25.47
CA LEU A 219 9.86 -3.97 26.51
C LEU A 219 10.43 -5.40 26.64
N CYS A 220 10.61 -6.10 25.52
CA CYS A 220 11.22 -7.44 25.49
C CYS A 220 12.77 -7.43 25.54
N GLU A 221 13.37 -6.30 25.92
CA GLU A 221 14.83 -6.04 26.00
C GLU A 221 15.60 -6.08 24.66
N GLN A 222 14.95 -6.43 23.55
CA GLN A 222 15.57 -6.40 22.22
C GLN A 222 15.57 -4.99 21.63
N HIS A 223 16.61 -4.71 20.83
CA HIS A 223 16.63 -3.57 19.93
C HIS A 223 16.21 -4.02 18.53
N VAL A 224 15.23 -3.35 17.96
CA VAL A 224 14.59 -3.70 16.69
C VAL A 224 14.63 -2.48 15.78
N MET A 225 14.95 -2.69 14.51
CA MET A 225 14.86 -1.61 13.51
C MET A 225 13.47 -1.00 13.52
N ARG A 226 13.37 0.32 13.48
CA ARG A 226 12.10 1.05 13.47
C ARG A 226 11.11 0.48 12.44
N SER A 227 11.58 0.15 11.23
CA SER A 227 10.73 -0.41 10.17
C SER A 227 10.21 -1.82 10.46
N GLU A 228 10.89 -2.61 11.30
CA GLU A 228 10.51 -3.98 11.63
C GLU A 228 9.78 -4.10 12.98
N MET A 229 9.60 -3.00 13.71
CA MET A 229 9.02 -3.00 15.06
C MET A 229 7.65 -3.67 15.11
N ASP A 230 6.72 -3.25 14.23
CA ASP A 230 5.37 -3.81 14.17
C ASP A 230 5.38 -5.31 13.93
N LYS A 231 6.19 -5.75 12.97
CA LYS A 231 6.33 -7.17 12.61
C LYS A 231 6.94 -7.96 13.76
N HIS A 232 7.97 -7.44 14.42
CA HIS A 232 8.55 -8.05 15.61
C HIS A 232 7.49 -8.25 16.70
N CYS A 233 6.79 -7.17 17.09
CA CYS A 233 5.74 -7.16 18.11
C CYS A 233 4.58 -8.12 17.77
N ALA A 234 4.22 -8.23 16.49
CA ALA A 234 3.13 -9.09 16.03
C ALA A 234 3.52 -10.57 15.89
N THR A 235 4.82 -10.91 15.79
CA THR A 235 5.24 -12.28 15.43
C THR A 235 6.10 -12.93 16.49
N VAL A 236 7.32 -12.42 16.72
CA VAL A 236 8.40 -13.10 17.43
C VAL A 236 8.72 -12.50 18.80
N CYS A 237 8.12 -11.37 19.15
CA CYS A 237 8.37 -10.71 20.43
C CYS A 237 8.00 -11.62 21.61
N ALA A 238 8.90 -11.74 22.59
CA ALA A 238 8.64 -12.50 23.81
C ALA A 238 7.50 -11.90 24.65
N MET A 239 7.24 -10.60 24.50
CA MET A 239 6.17 -9.88 25.21
C MET A 239 4.83 -9.86 24.46
N LYS A 240 4.78 -10.42 23.26
CA LYS A 240 3.53 -10.63 22.51
C LYS A 240 2.56 -11.46 23.34
N LEU A 241 1.34 -10.96 23.51
CA LEU A 241 0.29 -11.73 24.19
C LEU A 241 -0.20 -12.88 23.30
N ILE A 242 -0.21 -14.08 23.88
CA ILE A 242 -0.78 -15.27 23.26
C ILE A 242 -1.80 -15.91 24.20
N ASN A 243 -2.79 -16.58 23.62
CA ASN A 243 -3.69 -17.44 24.38
C ASN A 243 -3.01 -18.76 24.72
N CYS A 244 -3.35 -19.33 25.87
CA CYS A 244 -2.94 -20.69 26.22
C CYS A 244 -3.33 -21.69 25.12
N PRO A 245 -2.48 -22.68 24.76
CA PRO A 245 -2.86 -23.76 23.84
C PRO A 245 -4.14 -24.51 24.24
N PHE A 246 -4.47 -24.53 25.53
CA PHE A 246 -5.68 -25.12 26.10
C PHE A 246 -6.89 -24.16 26.15
N TYR A 247 -6.83 -23.02 25.46
CA TYR A 247 -7.92 -22.03 25.45
C TYR A 247 -9.26 -22.63 25.04
N HIS A 248 -9.27 -23.43 23.98
CA HIS A 248 -10.47 -24.07 23.44
C HIS A 248 -11.09 -25.13 24.37
N VAL A 249 -10.37 -25.61 25.38
CA VAL A 249 -10.88 -26.56 26.39
C VAL A 249 -11.14 -25.92 27.76
N GLY A 250 -10.89 -24.60 27.91
CA GLY A 250 -11.30 -23.84 29.09
C GLY A 250 -10.23 -22.97 29.75
N CYS A 251 -8.98 -22.96 29.26
CA CYS A 251 -7.94 -22.10 29.82
C CYS A 251 -7.94 -20.72 29.13
N GLU A 252 -8.79 -19.81 29.60
CA GLU A 252 -9.00 -18.47 29.02
C GLU A 252 -7.92 -17.43 29.41
N THR A 253 -6.69 -17.87 29.66
CA THR A 253 -5.60 -16.96 30.04
C THR A 253 -4.82 -16.50 28.80
N ALA A 254 -4.59 -15.18 28.72
CA ALA A 254 -3.63 -14.57 27.82
C ALA A 254 -2.39 -14.10 28.61
N PHE A 255 -1.19 -14.33 28.07
CA PHE A 255 0.07 -13.97 28.72
C PHE A 255 1.18 -13.74 27.69
N PRO A 256 2.30 -13.09 28.06
CA PRO A 256 3.47 -12.94 27.21
C PRO A 256 3.99 -14.28 26.67
N GLN A 257 4.29 -14.36 25.38
CA GLN A 257 4.78 -15.57 24.72
C GLN A 257 5.98 -16.21 25.45
N GLY A 258 6.89 -15.40 25.99
CA GLY A 258 8.03 -15.87 26.78
C GLY A 258 7.65 -16.60 28.08
N ASN A 259 6.42 -16.45 28.57
CA ASN A 259 5.91 -17.10 29.78
C ASN A 259 5.15 -18.41 29.51
N LEU A 260 5.06 -18.85 28.25
CA LEU A 260 4.28 -20.03 27.86
C LEU A 260 4.68 -21.28 28.64
N GLU A 261 5.98 -21.58 28.68
CA GLU A 261 6.49 -22.78 29.35
C GLU A 261 6.19 -22.76 30.86
N ASN A 262 6.39 -21.61 31.50
CA ASN A 262 6.12 -21.42 32.93
C ASN A 262 4.62 -21.57 33.25
N HIS A 263 3.74 -20.97 32.43
CA HIS A 263 2.29 -21.11 32.56
C HIS A 263 1.86 -22.58 32.42
N CYS A 264 2.29 -23.25 31.34
CA CYS A 264 1.93 -24.64 31.07
C CYS A 264 2.43 -25.59 32.17
N SER A 265 3.64 -25.35 32.71
CA SER A 265 4.21 -26.16 33.78
C SER A 265 3.45 -25.99 35.10
N LYS A 266 3.09 -24.76 35.47
CA LYS A 266 2.35 -24.47 36.72
C LYS A 266 0.92 -24.98 36.71
N LEU A 267 0.27 -24.98 35.54
CA LEU A 267 -1.14 -25.35 35.39
C LEU A 267 -1.35 -26.72 34.74
N LEU A 268 -0.31 -27.55 34.68
CA LEU A 268 -0.36 -28.86 34.01
C LEU A 268 -1.55 -29.72 34.48
N GLN A 269 -1.78 -29.80 35.79
CA GLN A 269 -2.90 -30.58 36.35
C GLN A 269 -4.27 -30.01 35.94
N THR A 270 -4.42 -28.69 35.96
CA THR A 270 -5.65 -28.00 35.53
C THR A 270 -5.89 -28.22 34.04
N HIS A 271 -4.85 -28.14 33.21
CA HIS A 271 -4.94 -28.44 31.78
C HIS A 271 -5.33 -29.90 31.52
N MET A 272 -4.76 -30.85 32.26
CA MET A 272 -5.17 -32.26 32.19
C MET A 272 -6.65 -32.44 32.54
N LEU A 273 -7.15 -31.75 33.56
CA LEU A 273 -8.57 -31.79 33.91
C LEU A 273 -9.46 -31.23 32.78
N TYR A 274 -9.10 -30.09 32.18
CA TYR A 274 -9.83 -29.54 31.04
C TYR A 274 -9.88 -30.51 29.85
N VAL A 275 -8.76 -31.17 29.54
CA VAL A 275 -8.71 -32.18 28.47
C VAL A 275 -9.60 -33.38 28.79
N LEU A 276 -9.58 -33.89 30.03
CA LEU A 276 -10.45 -34.99 30.46
C LEU A 276 -11.94 -34.61 30.39
N GLN A 277 -12.29 -33.41 30.85
CA GLN A 277 -13.66 -32.89 30.77
C GLN A 277 -14.12 -32.69 29.31
N ALA A 278 -13.25 -32.17 28.44
CA ALA A 278 -13.55 -32.05 27.02
C ALA A 278 -13.74 -33.43 26.36
N SER A 279 -12.87 -34.40 26.68
CA SER A 279 -12.95 -35.77 26.15
C SER A 279 -14.22 -36.49 26.60
N THR A 280 -14.61 -36.37 27.88
CA THR A 280 -15.87 -36.95 28.39
C THR A 280 -17.11 -36.35 27.72
N ARG A 281 -17.13 -35.02 27.51
CA ARG A 281 -18.20 -34.35 26.75
C ARG A 281 -18.25 -34.82 25.31
N GLN A 282 -17.10 -34.92 24.63
CA GLN A 282 -17.02 -35.42 23.26
C GLN A 282 -17.50 -36.88 23.17
N ASN A 283 -17.10 -37.74 24.10
CA ASN A 283 -17.58 -39.13 24.16
C ASN A 283 -19.10 -39.19 24.34
N ALA A 284 -19.68 -38.35 25.20
CA ALA A 284 -21.12 -38.27 25.36
C ALA A 284 -21.82 -37.81 24.07
N ALA A 285 -21.27 -36.81 23.37
CA ALA A 285 -21.80 -36.33 22.10
C ALA A 285 -21.70 -37.38 20.97
N VAL A 286 -20.59 -38.12 20.89
CA VAL A 286 -20.41 -39.22 19.95
C VAL A 286 -21.41 -40.34 20.24
N ASN A 287 -21.63 -40.69 21.51
CA ASN A 287 -22.61 -41.70 21.90
C ASN A 287 -24.04 -41.28 21.54
N ASP A 288 -24.42 -40.02 21.79
CA ASP A 288 -25.70 -39.46 21.37
C ASP A 288 -25.85 -39.49 19.84
N MET A 289 -24.81 -39.11 19.10
CA MET A 289 -24.81 -39.14 17.64
C MET A 289 -24.96 -40.57 17.10
N ASN A 290 -24.26 -41.54 17.69
CA ASN A 290 -24.41 -42.97 17.35
C ASN A 290 -25.83 -43.46 17.63
N GLN A 291 -26.44 -43.06 18.75
CA GLN A 291 -27.82 -43.41 19.07
C GLN A 291 -28.80 -42.82 18.05
N ARG A 292 -28.60 -41.57 17.62
CA ARG A 292 -29.42 -40.94 16.56
C ARG A 292 -29.25 -41.64 15.21
N LEU A 293 -28.03 -42.03 14.84
CA LEU A 293 -27.78 -42.81 13.62
C LEU A 293 -28.53 -44.14 13.64
N GLN A 294 -28.48 -44.89 14.75
CA GLN A 294 -29.24 -46.13 14.90
C GLN A 294 -30.76 -45.93 14.77
N LEU A 295 -31.29 -44.81 15.28
CA LEU A 295 -32.71 -44.49 15.13
C LEU A 295 -33.07 -44.17 13.68
N LEU A 296 -32.22 -43.43 12.96
CA LEU A 296 -32.41 -43.13 11.54
C LEU A 296 -32.34 -44.40 10.67
N GLU A 297 -31.36 -45.28 10.91
CA GLU A 297 -31.26 -46.58 10.22
C GLU A 297 -32.50 -47.45 10.45
N LYS A 298 -33.03 -47.47 11.67
CA LYS A 298 -34.30 -48.17 11.98
C LYS A 298 -35.49 -47.53 11.28
N ALA A 299 -35.59 -46.20 11.23
CA ALA A 299 -36.66 -45.51 10.53
C ALA A 299 -36.61 -45.77 9.01
N GLN A 300 -35.41 -45.79 8.44
CA GLN A 300 -35.20 -46.14 7.03
C GLN A 300 -35.62 -47.58 6.73
N SER A 301 -35.19 -48.55 7.53
CA SER A 301 -35.58 -49.96 7.32
C SER A 301 -37.09 -50.18 7.50
N LEU A 302 -37.75 -49.48 8.43
CA LEU A 302 -39.21 -49.49 8.55
C LEU A 302 -39.90 -48.87 7.34
N ASN A 303 -39.37 -47.77 6.78
CA ASN A 303 -39.90 -47.18 5.54
C ASN A 303 -39.71 -48.12 4.34
N GLU A 304 -38.58 -48.81 4.24
CA GLU A 304 -38.34 -49.82 3.21
C GLU A 304 -39.30 -51.01 3.35
N ILE A 305 -39.57 -51.48 4.58
CA ILE A 305 -40.57 -52.54 4.85
C ILE A 305 -42.00 -52.04 4.56
N SER A 306 -42.34 -50.80 4.91
CA SER A 306 -43.65 -50.20 4.58
C SER A 306 -43.82 -50.02 3.07
N GLY A 307 -42.75 -49.74 2.34
CA GLY A 307 -42.76 -49.73 0.87
C GLY A 307 -42.84 -51.13 0.27
N ALA A 308 -42.30 -52.14 0.96
CA ALA A 308 -42.28 -53.54 0.54
C ALA A 308 -43.55 -54.35 0.90
N LEU A 309 -44.40 -53.86 1.82
CA LEU A 309 -45.78 -54.34 2.00
C LEU A 309 -46.62 -53.87 0.79
N ASP A 310 -46.36 -54.58 -0.29
CA ASP A 310 -46.64 -54.30 -1.67
C ASP A 310 -48.09 -53.85 -1.93
N VAL A 311 -48.23 -52.59 -2.38
CA VAL A 311 -49.47 -52.02 -2.91
C VAL A 311 -50.10 -52.96 -3.95
N ARG A 312 -49.31 -53.71 -4.71
CA ARG A 312 -49.80 -54.70 -5.69
C ARG A 312 -50.38 -55.93 -5.01
N SER A 313 -49.82 -56.41 -3.90
CA SER A 313 -50.37 -57.50 -3.10
C SER A 313 -51.72 -57.10 -2.47
N LEU A 314 -51.82 -55.88 -1.93
CA LEU A 314 -53.11 -55.33 -1.47
C LEU A 314 -54.11 -55.15 -2.62
N THR A 315 -53.67 -54.67 -3.78
CA THR A 315 -54.51 -54.50 -4.98
C THR A 315 -55.03 -55.84 -5.50
N LEU A 316 -54.22 -56.91 -5.46
CA LEU A 316 -54.64 -58.25 -5.85
C LEU A 316 -55.72 -58.81 -4.93
N ILE A 317 -55.56 -58.64 -3.61
CA ILE A 317 -56.57 -59.06 -2.63
C ILE A 317 -57.87 -58.29 -2.83
N ILE A 318 -57.80 -56.97 -3.07
CA ILE A 318 -58.99 -56.14 -3.34
C ILE A 318 -59.72 -56.64 -4.59
N LYS A 319 -59.00 -56.87 -5.70
CA LYS A 319 -59.61 -57.38 -6.93
C LYS A 319 -60.26 -58.76 -6.77
N GLU A 320 -59.65 -59.64 -5.97
CA GLU A 320 -60.22 -60.96 -5.68
C GLU A 320 -61.52 -60.83 -4.88
N GLN A 321 -61.57 -59.94 -3.89
CA GLN A 321 -62.77 -59.70 -3.09
C GLN A 321 -63.88 -59.03 -3.92
N GLU A 322 -63.55 -58.08 -4.80
CA GLU A 322 -64.50 -57.46 -5.72
C GLU A 322 -65.16 -58.49 -6.66
N ALA A 323 -64.37 -59.45 -7.17
CA ALA A 323 -64.90 -60.54 -7.99
C ALA A 323 -65.87 -61.43 -7.22
N LYS A 324 -65.56 -61.77 -5.96
CA LYS A 324 -66.45 -62.56 -5.08
C LYS A 324 -67.75 -61.83 -4.77
N ILE A 325 -67.69 -60.53 -4.51
CA ILE A 325 -68.89 -59.71 -4.27
C ILE A 325 -69.80 -59.72 -5.51
N LYS A 326 -69.23 -59.53 -6.70
CA LYS A 326 -70.00 -59.51 -7.96
C LYS A 326 -70.68 -60.86 -8.24
N ASP A 327 -70.01 -61.96 -7.92
CA ASP A 327 -70.58 -63.31 -8.06
C ASP A 327 -71.75 -63.54 -7.09
N LEU A 328 -71.58 -63.13 -5.82
CA LEU A 328 -72.64 -63.17 -4.82
C LEU A 328 -73.85 -62.30 -5.21
N GLU A 329 -73.62 -61.09 -5.71
CA GLU A 329 -74.69 -60.21 -6.19
C GLU A 329 -75.47 -60.85 -7.35
N SER A 330 -74.79 -61.54 -8.26
CA SER A 330 -75.43 -62.27 -9.36
C SER A 330 -76.27 -63.44 -8.85
N SER A 331 -75.77 -64.16 -7.85
CA SER A 331 -76.46 -65.27 -7.20
C SER A 331 -77.70 -64.78 -6.44
N ILE A 332 -77.61 -63.67 -5.71
CA ILE A 332 -78.73 -63.02 -5.03
C ILE A 332 -79.81 -62.64 -6.05
N LYS A 333 -79.46 -61.96 -7.14
CA LYS A 333 -80.43 -61.59 -8.20
C LYS A 333 -81.12 -62.81 -8.81
N ALA A 334 -80.39 -63.90 -9.01
CA ALA A 334 -80.97 -65.16 -9.50
C ALA A 334 -81.95 -65.78 -8.49
N GLN A 335 -81.64 -65.73 -7.20
CA GLN A 335 -82.54 -66.16 -6.13
C GLN A 335 -83.77 -65.27 -6.02
N GLU A 336 -83.62 -63.95 -6.08
CA GLU A 336 -84.75 -63.01 -6.09
C GLU A 336 -85.70 -63.26 -7.27
N ALA A 337 -85.15 -63.54 -8.47
CA ALA A 337 -85.94 -63.89 -9.63
C ALA A 337 -86.71 -65.21 -9.45
N LYS A 338 -86.07 -66.22 -8.82
CA LYS A 338 -86.74 -67.50 -8.47
C LYS A 338 -87.84 -67.29 -7.44
N VAL A 339 -87.61 -66.47 -6.41
CA VAL A 339 -88.61 -66.13 -5.39
C VAL A 339 -89.80 -65.43 -6.03
N LYS A 340 -89.58 -64.40 -6.87
CA LYS A 340 -90.67 -63.74 -7.62
C LYS A 340 -91.46 -64.71 -8.50
N LYS A 341 -90.79 -65.66 -9.15
CA LYS A 341 -91.46 -66.69 -9.96
C LYS A 341 -92.34 -67.59 -9.09
N LEU A 342 -91.82 -68.07 -7.96
CA LEU A 342 -92.57 -68.90 -7.01
C LEU A 342 -93.75 -68.13 -6.39
N GLU A 343 -93.57 -66.85 -6.05
CA GLU A 343 -94.66 -65.99 -5.55
C GLU A 343 -95.77 -65.80 -6.59
N ASN A 344 -95.42 -65.65 -7.86
CA ASN A 344 -96.40 -65.56 -8.96
C ASN A 344 -97.12 -66.89 -9.22
N GLU A 345 -96.40 -68.02 -9.12
CA GLU A 345 -97.00 -69.36 -9.19
C GLU A 345 -97.94 -69.63 -8.00
N LEU A 346 -97.60 -69.15 -6.79
CA LEU A 346 -98.44 -69.28 -5.60
C LEU A 346 -99.70 -68.39 -5.71
N ARG A 347 -99.57 -67.14 -6.21
CA ARG A 347 -100.72 -66.26 -6.47
C ARG A 347 -101.68 -66.82 -7.52
N SER A 348 -101.15 -67.44 -8.58
CA SER A 348 -101.98 -68.02 -9.64
C SER A 348 -102.67 -69.33 -9.22
N LYS A 349 -102.09 -70.11 -8.28
CA LYS A 349 -102.76 -71.26 -7.65
C LYS A 349 -103.86 -70.87 -6.66
N ASN A 350 -103.71 -69.74 -5.95
CA ASN A 350 -104.71 -69.25 -5.00
C ASN A 350 -105.88 -68.48 -5.65
N ALA A 351 -105.85 -68.27 -6.98
CA ALA A 351 -106.86 -67.55 -7.75
C ALA A 351 -107.71 -68.44 -8.68
N ARG A 352 -107.68 -69.77 -8.50
CA ARG A 352 -108.49 -70.75 -9.24
C ARG A 352 -109.37 -71.58 -8.32
#